data_AF-A0A1R3KYD1-F1
#
_entry.id   AF-A0A1R3KYD1-F1
#
_cell.length_a   1.000
_cell.length_b   1.000
_cell.length_c   1.000
_cell.angle_alpha   90.00
_cell.angle_beta   90.00
_cell.angle_gamma   90.00
#
_symmetry.space_group_name_H-M   'P 1'
#
loop_
_entity.id
_entity.type
_entity.pdbx_description
1 polymer ?
#
loop_
_entity_poly.entity_id
_entity_poly.type
_entity_poly.pdbx_seq_one_letter_code
_entity_poly.pdbx_strand_id
1 'polypeptide(L)'
;MPVPIVKFDPKDRLSDIMRAIVDLIECHFQITYPTTRLAASPQLREDPMLINIVKVILKILEQCTTEGMAGCTVIRLWLGSFTVGELLITLPPQLALQQSFQEIRHMNPPGRDVHLEIPGDEKKAYVISAAATFMPSCHISFGVDNACKNTIHSFRLISSPIPIEGPPPNMQPLRIVIINAGSVRNPDFSPTFAQLCDEFNPHLALVTETRVGGVEGRNQRLAVDFEASSSLNPDGYFEGTWFFWNPQLLGCQLMYHTDTSLSAELSFWV
;
A
#
# COMPACT_ATOMS: atom_id res chain seq x y z
N MET A 1 14.61 5.94 36.81
CA MET A 1 15.44 4.74 36.58
C MET A 1 16.68 5.16 35.80
N PRO A 2 17.88 4.66 36.13
CA PRO A 2 19.09 4.96 35.36
C PRO A 2 18.97 4.42 33.92
N VAL A 3 19.39 5.21 32.94
CA VAL A 3 19.40 4.80 31.52
C VAL A 3 20.48 3.74 31.33
N PRO A 4 20.18 2.56 30.76
CA PRO A 4 21.20 1.56 30.50
C PRO A 4 22.28 2.12 29.57
N ILE A 5 23.54 2.00 30.00
CA ILE A 5 24.70 2.39 29.19
C ILE A 5 24.95 1.26 28.19
N VAL A 6 24.60 1.50 26.92
CA VAL A 6 24.92 0.58 25.83
C VAL A 6 26.40 0.73 25.48
N LYS A 7 27.14 -0.38 25.50
CA LYS A 7 28.54 -0.43 25.06
C LYS A 7 28.59 -0.95 23.63
N PHE A 8 29.09 -0.14 22.71
CA PHE A 8 29.26 -0.51 21.31
C PHE A 8 30.61 -1.18 21.08
N ASP A 9 30.63 -2.20 20.21
CA ASP A 9 31.87 -2.76 19.75
C ASP A 9 32.63 -1.77 18.86
N PRO A 10 33.98 -1.75 18.91
CA PRO A 10 34.81 -1.02 17.97
C PRO A 10 34.48 -1.34 16.50
N LYS A 11 34.63 -0.34 15.62
CA LYS A 11 34.25 -0.43 14.19
C LYS A 11 35.02 -1.52 13.42
N ASP A 12 36.26 -1.80 13.80
CA ASP A 12 37.09 -2.87 13.25
C ASP A 12 36.55 -4.28 13.57
N ARG A 13 35.74 -4.41 14.63
CA ARG A 13 35.09 -5.68 15.00
C ARG A 13 33.73 -5.91 14.34
N LEU A 14 33.20 -4.91 13.65
CA LEU A 14 31.97 -5.07 12.88
C LEU A 14 32.24 -5.92 11.63
N SER A 15 31.21 -6.60 11.13
CA SER A 15 31.28 -7.26 9.83
C SER A 15 31.53 -6.24 8.71
N ASP A 16 32.05 -6.70 7.57
CA ASP A 16 32.39 -5.81 6.46
C ASP A 16 31.17 -5.04 5.93
N ILE A 17 29.99 -5.68 5.91
CA ILE A 17 28.73 -5.05 5.52
C ILE A 17 28.36 -3.93 6.52
N MET A 18 28.43 -4.22 7.82
CA MET A 18 28.15 -3.22 8.86
C MET A 18 29.14 -2.06 8.79
N ARG A 19 30.42 -2.35 8.57
CA ARG A 19 31.46 -1.33 8.44
C ARG A 19 31.18 -0.41 7.24
N ALA A 20 30.83 -0.97 6.09
CA ALA A 20 30.47 -0.19 4.90
C ALA A 20 29.24 0.69 5.12
N ILE A 21 28.22 0.20 5.85
CA ILE A 21 27.04 1.00 6.20
C ILE A 21 27.40 2.12 7.18
N VAL A 22 28.23 1.83 8.18
CA VAL A 22 28.76 2.86 9.09
C VAL A 22 29.53 3.91 8.30
N ASP A 23 30.45 3.52 7.42
CA ASP A 23 31.22 4.42 6.55
C ASP A 23 30.29 5.33 5.73
N LEU A 24 29.25 4.75 5.12
CA LEU A 24 28.26 5.49 4.33
C LEU A 24 27.54 6.56 5.16
N ILE A 25 27.12 6.20 6.37
CA ILE A 25 26.43 7.10 7.30
C ILE A 25 27.37 8.19 7.82
N GLU A 26 28.57 7.81 8.28
CA GLU A 26 29.59 8.78 8.74
C GLU A 26 29.91 9.80 7.66
N CYS A 27 30.07 9.35 6.42
CA CYS A 27 30.35 10.21 5.27
C CYS A 27 29.21 11.19 4.97
N HIS A 28 27.95 10.72 4.92
CA HIS A 28 26.81 11.57 4.58
C HIS A 28 26.42 12.54 5.70
N PHE A 29 26.56 12.14 6.96
CA PHE A 29 26.06 12.92 8.11
C PHE A 29 27.17 13.59 8.92
N GLN A 30 28.43 13.42 8.51
CA GLN A 30 29.63 13.91 9.22
C GLN A 30 29.59 13.58 10.71
N ILE A 31 29.20 12.35 11.02
CA ILE A 31 29.24 11.79 12.37
C ILE A 31 30.31 10.70 12.46
N THR A 32 30.65 10.26 13.66
CA THR A 32 31.63 9.20 13.91
C THR A 32 31.05 8.13 14.82
N TYR A 33 31.17 6.87 14.41
CA TYR A 33 30.80 5.70 15.19
C TYR A 33 31.88 5.36 16.22
N PRO A 34 31.51 4.97 17.45
CA PRO A 34 30.16 5.00 18.04
C PRO A 34 29.88 6.31 18.81
N THR A 35 30.73 7.33 18.69
CA THR A 35 30.81 8.46 19.63
C THR A 35 29.79 9.58 19.36
N THR A 36 29.45 9.81 18.09
CA THR A 36 28.61 10.93 17.65
C THR A 36 27.24 10.41 17.25
N ARG A 37 26.19 11.06 17.75
CA ARG A 37 24.79 10.73 17.45
C ARG A 37 24.28 11.52 16.25
N LEU A 38 23.19 11.06 15.65
CA LEU A 38 22.61 11.70 14.48
C LEU A 38 22.12 13.14 14.78
N ALA A 39 21.63 13.41 15.99
CA ALA A 39 21.24 14.77 16.43
C ALA A 39 22.41 15.78 16.47
N ALA A 40 23.65 15.30 16.45
CA ALA A 40 24.84 16.15 16.35
C ALA A 40 25.27 16.42 14.90
N SER A 41 24.64 15.78 13.89
CA SER A 41 24.95 15.99 12.48
C SER A 41 24.63 17.42 12.03
N PRO A 42 25.61 18.17 11.48
CA PRO A 42 25.34 19.49 10.91
C PRO A 42 24.47 19.38 9.65
N GLN A 43 24.69 18.37 8.80
CA GLN A 43 23.91 18.15 7.57
C GLN A 43 22.43 17.96 7.88
N LEU A 44 22.10 17.19 8.92
CA LEU A 44 20.70 16.97 9.27
C LEU A 44 20.01 18.24 9.80
N ARG A 45 20.77 19.17 10.39
CA ARG A 45 20.24 20.47 10.82
C ARG A 45 19.99 21.41 9.63
N GLU A 46 20.87 21.34 8.64
CA GLU A 46 20.73 22.10 7.39
C GLU A 46 19.60 21.55 6.51
N ASP A 47 19.50 20.22 6.40
CA ASP A 47 18.45 19.53 5.65
C ASP A 47 17.86 18.35 6.45
N PRO A 48 16.71 18.58 7.11
CA PRO A 48 15.99 17.53 7.84
C PRO A 48 15.54 16.35 6.96
N MET A 49 15.42 16.51 5.64
CA MET A 49 14.98 15.44 4.73
C MET A 49 16.01 14.31 4.62
N LEU A 50 17.28 14.58 4.95
CA LEU A 50 18.33 13.56 4.97
C LEU A 50 18.03 12.42 5.95
N ILE A 51 17.15 12.62 6.94
CA ILE A 51 16.66 11.53 7.80
C ILE A 51 16.04 10.38 7.00
N ASN A 52 15.44 10.69 5.84
CA ASN A 52 14.85 9.69 4.96
C ASN A 52 15.90 8.76 4.33
N ILE A 53 17.13 9.26 4.13
CA ILE A 53 18.24 8.44 3.64
C ILE A 53 18.68 7.43 4.71
N VAL A 54 18.83 7.86 5.96
CA VAL A 54 19.13 6.95 7.10
C VAL A 54 18.07 5.86 7.20
N LYS A 55 16.81 6.27 7.11
CA LYS A 55 15.63 5.40 7.10
C LYS A 55 15.72 4.33 6.01
N VAL A 56 16.08 4.72 4.78
CA VAL A 56 16.28 3.79 3.64
C VAL A 56 17.47 2.84 3.90
N ILE A 57 18.60 3.35 4.36
CA ILE A 57 19.80 2.54 4.66
C ILE A 57 19.48 1.47 5.71
N LEU A 58 18.79 1.86 6.79
CA LEU A 58 18.36 0.92 7.84
C LEU A 58 17.43 -0.15 7.29
N LYS A 59 16.54 0.18 6.35
CA LYS A 59 15.64 -0.78 5.74
C LYS A 59 16.36 -1.77 4.84
N ILE A 60 17.32 -1.30 4.04
CA ILE A 60 18.20 -2.15 3.22
C ILE A 60 19.00 -3.10 4.13
N LEU A 61 19.56 -2.58 5.22
CA LEU A 61 20.30 -3.40 6.19
C LEU A 61 19.41 -4.51 6.77
N GLU A 62 18.20 -4.16 7.17
CA GLU A 62 17.22 -5.07 7.77
C GLU A 62 16.77 -6.17 6.80
N GLN A 63 16.56 -5.86 5.52
CA GLN A 63 15.93 -6.76 4.55
C GLN A 63 16.91 -7.47 3.61
N CYS A 64 18.07 -6.87 3.33
CA CYS A 64 18.96 -7.31 2.25
C CYS A 64 20.30 -7.84 2.76
N THR A 65 20.54 -7.88 4.07
CA THR A 65 21.82 -8.33 4.63
C THR A 65 21.64 -9.47 5.61
N THR A 66 22.67 -10.30 5.75
CA THR A 66 22.71 -11.40 6.73
C THR A 66 22.67 -10.94 8.18
N GLU A 67 23.00 -9.67 8.44
CA GLU A 67 22.94 -9.04 9.75
C GLU A 67 21.50 -8.71 10.17
N GLY A 68 20.63 -8.50 9.18
CA GLY A 68 19.20 -8.26 9.31
C GLY A 68 18.82 -7.33 10.46
N MET A 69 17.96 -7.82 11.34
CA MET A 69 17.45 -7.08 12.50
C MET A 69 18.53 -6.74 13.55
N ALA A 70 19.55 -7.59 13.72
CA ALA A 70 20.58 -7.38 14.74
C ALA A 70 21.47 -6.20 14.35
N GLY A 71 21.95 -6.16 13.10
CA GLY A 71 22.71 -5.02 12.57
C GLY A 71 21.92 -3.72 12.61
N CYS A 72 20.65 -3.77 12.18
CA CYS A 72 19.74 -2.63 12.23
C CYS A 72 19.59 -2.08 13.67
N THR A 73 19.48 -2.97 14.67
CA THR A 73 19.41 -2.58 16.08
C THR A 73 20.65 -1.84 16.55
N VAL A 74 21.85 -2.32 16.19
CA VAL A 74 23.12 -1.67 16.55
C VAL A 74 23.19 -0.25 15.97
N ILE A 75 22.88 -0.08 14.68
CA ILE A 75 22.91 1.24 14.04
C ILE A 75 21.87 2.18 14.66
N ARG A 76 20.63 1.71 14.92
CA ARG A 76 19.58 2.53 15.57
C ARG A 76 20.04 3.03 16.95
N LEU A 77 20.58 2.13 17.77
CA LEU A 77 21.10 2.49 19.09
C LEU A 77 22.22 3.53 18.99
N TRP A 78 23.15 3.36 18.05
CA TRP A 78 24.25 4.31 17.85
C TRP A 78 23.75 5.69 17.43
N LEU A 79 22.85 5.76 16.45
CA LEU A 79 22.33 7.02 15.94
C LEU A 79 21.57 7.84 16.99
N GLY A 80 21.32 7.27 18.18
CA GLY A 80 20.63 7.92 19.28
C GLY A 80 19.17 8.17 18.97
N SER A 81 18.65 7.38 18.02
CA SER A 81 17.42 7.66 17.34
C SER A 81 16.47 6.48 17.59
N PHE A 82 15.31 6.84 18.14
CA PHE A 82 14.04 6.10 18.15
C PHE A 82 13.79 5.13 19.30
N THR A 83 12.89 5.55 20.20
CA THR A 83 12.01 4.61 20.89
C THR A 83 11.36 3.72 19.83
N VAL A 84 11.29 2.42 20.09
CA VAL A 84 10.77 1.39 19.16
C VAL A 84 9.38 1.76 18.59
N GLY A 85 8.64 2.67 19.24
CA GLY A 85 7.32 3.15 18.82
C GLY A 85 7.26 4.28 17.77
N GLU A 86 8.22 5.21 17.69
CA GLU A 86 8.07 6.41 16.84
C GLU A 86 8.43 6.20 15.35
N LEU A 87 9.22 5.17 15.04
CA LEU A 87 9.63 4.87 13.67
C LEU A 87 8.74 3.88 12.93
N LEU A 88 8.05 2.99 13.64
CA LEU A 88 7.15 2.04 13.02
C LEU A 88 5.95 2.72 12.34
N ILE A 89 5.69 3.99 12.67
CA ILE A 89 4.56 4.77 12.16
C ILE A 89 4.99 5.75 11.04
N THR A 90 6.30 5.98 10.80
CA THR A 90 6.77 7.04 9.88
C THR A 90 7.81 6.61 8.84
N LEU A 91 8.07 5.32 8.71
CA LEU A 91 8.78 4.78 7.56
C LEU A 91 7.75 4.38 6.51
N PRO A 92 7.86 4.83 5.25
CA PRO A 92 7.01 4.28 4.21
C PRO A 92 7.19 2.77 4.20
N PRO A 93 6.10 1.97 4.30
CA PRO A 93 6.19 0.54 4.09
C PRO A 93 6.88 0.34 2.78
N GLN A 94 7.97 -0.42 2.83
CA GLN A 94 8.71 -0.98 1.71
C GLN A 94 8.55 -0.12 0.44
N LEU A 95 9.52 0.76 0.16
CA LEU A 95 9.81 1.08 -1.24
C LEU A 95 9.82 -0.26 -1.94
N ALA A 96 8.75 -0.58 -2.69
CA ALA A 96 8.61 -1.87 -3.31
C ALA A 96 9.76 -1.93 -4.31
N LEU A 97 10.88 -2.52 -3.90
CA LEU A 97 12.08 -2.67 -4.73
C LEU A 97 11.69 -3.38 -6.02
N GLN A 98 10.65 -4.21 -5.95
CA GLN A 98 9.93 -4.73 -7.07
C GLN A 98 9.04 -3.65 -7.69
N GLN A 99 9.52 -3.08 -8.79
CA GLN A 99 8.79 -2.05 -9.53
C GLN A 99 7.65 -2.64 -10.37
N SER A 100 7.88 -3.82 -10.95
CA SER A 100 6.96 -4.49 -11.87
C SER A 100 5.81 -5.24 -11.19
N PHE A 101 4.64 -5.21 -11.80
CA PHE A 101 3.50 -6.08 -11.46
C PHE A 101 3.85 -7.54 -11.74
N GLN A 102 3.62 -8.42 -10.77
CA GLN A 102 4.08 -9.81 -10.84
C GLN A 102 3.16 -10.71 -11.66
N GLU A 103 1.84 -10.50 -11.58
CA GLU A 103 0.85 -11.43 -12.11
C GLU A 103 -0.53 -10.75 -12.26
N ILE A 104 -1.22 -11.01 -13.37
CA ILE A 104 -2.65 -10.71 -13.54
C ILE A 104 -3.42 -12.00 -13.29
N ARG A 105 -4.26 -12.02 -12.25
CA ARG A 105 -5.07 -13.18 -11.88
C ARG A 105 -6.50 -13.03 -12.36
N HIS A 106 -6.95 -13.97 -13.18
CA HIS A 106 -8.34 -14.04 -13.62
C HIS A 106 -9.17 -14.88 -12.64
N MET A 107 -10.31 -14.35 -12.22
CA MET A 107 -11.24 -15.00 -11.30
C MET A 107 -12.64 -15.04 -11.89
N ASN A 108 -13.22 -16.23 -11.95
CA ASN A 108 -14.59 -16.46 -12.40
C ASN A 108 -15.35 -17.19 -11.27
N PRO A 109 -15.65 -16.50 -10.15
CA PRO A 109 -16.26 -17.14 -9.01
C PRO A 109 -17.65 -17.69 -9.38
N PRO A 110 -17.94 -18.97 -9.09
CA PRO A 110 -19.25 -19.55 -9.39
C PRO A 110 -20.34 -19.10 -8.41
N GLY A 111 -19.94 -18.54 -7.26
CA GLY A 111 -20.81 -18.15 -6.17
C GLY A 111 -21.32 -16.70 -6.27
N ARG A 112 -22.29 -16.39 -5.40
CA ARG A 112 -22.83 -15.04 -5.22
C ARG A 112 -22.02 -14.17 -4.26
N ASP A 113 -21.18 -14.80 -3.44
CA ASP A 113 -20.29 -14.15 -2.49
C ASP A 113 -18.86 -14.32 -2.97
N VAL A 114 -18.26 -13.21 -3.39
CA VAL A 114 -16.86 -13.16 -3.82
C VAL A 114 -16.11 -12.42 -2.75
N HIS A 115 -15.16 -13.08 -2.10
CA HIS A 115 -14.29 -12.45 -1.12
C HIS A 115 -12.84 -12.58 -1.58
N LEU A 116 -12.15 -11.45 -1.61
CA LEU A 116 -10.75 -11.34 -2.00
C LEU A 116 -10.00 -10.56 -0.93
N GLU A 117 -8.91 -11.15 -0.43
CA GLU A 117 -7.93 -10.48 0.41
C GLU A 117 -6.67 -10.18 -0.40
N ILE A 118 -6.19 -8.94 -0.29
CA ILE A 118 -5.07 -8.42 -1.07
C ILE A 118 -4.03 -7.89 -0.07
N PRO A 119 -2.91 -8.62 0.10
CA PRO A 119 -1.79 -8.15 0.90
C PRO A 119 -1.20 -6.86 0.30
N GLY A 120 -0.91 -5.87 1.14
CA GLY A 120 -0.43 -4.56 0.71
C GLY A 120 1.00 -4.53 0.19
N ASP A 121 1.79 -5.55 0.50
CA ASP A 121 3.15 -5.74 0.01
C ASP A 121 3.22 -6.46 -1.36
N GLU A 122 2.09 -6.93 -1.89
CA GLU A 122 2.04 -7.64 -3.16
C GLU A 122 1.48 -6.79 -4.31
N LYS A 123 2.32 -6.45 -5.30
CA LYS A 123 1.88 -5.81 -6.55
C LYS A 123 1.23 -6.83 -7.49
N LYS A 124 -0.07 -7.04 -7.30
CA LYS A 124 -0.90 -7.95 -8.11
C LYS A 124 -2.10 -7.23 -8.70
N ALA A 125 -2.55 -7.73 -9.85
CA ALA A 125 -3.81 -7.33 -10.46
C ALA A 125 -4.75 -8.52 -10.52
N TYR A 126 -6.03 -8.24 -10.40
CA TYR A 126 -7.11 -9.23 -10.44
C TYR A 126 -8.17 -8.76 -11.41
N VAL A 127 -8.64 -9.68 -12.24
CA VAL A 127 -9.77 -9.47 -13.15
C VAL A 127 -10.88 -10.43 -12.73
N ILE A 128 -11.95 -9.89 -12.16
CA ILE A 128 -13.10 -10.67 -11.70
C ILE A 128 -14.21 -10.56 -12.74
N SER A 129 -14.64 -11.68 -13.29
CA SER A 129 -15.88 -11.76 -14.06
C SER A 129 -16.93 -12.49 -13.25
N ALA A 130 -17.80 -11.73 -12.58
CA ALA A 130 -18.93 -12.28 -11.86
C ALA A 130 -20.07 -12.60 -12.84
N ALA A 131 -20.78 -13.69 -12.55
CA ALA A 131 -21.98 -14.06 -13.30
C ALA A 131 -23.01 -12.93 -13.28
N ALA A 132 -23.97 -12.99 -14.23
CA ALA A 132 -25.03 -12.01 -14.31
C ALA A 132 -25.72 -11.86 -12.95
N THR A 133 -25.87 -10.62 -12.48
CA THR A 133 -26.34 -10.32 -11.13
C THR A 133 -27.33 -9.16 -11.13
N PHE A 134 -28.22 -9.15 -10.16
CA PHE A 134 -29.19 -8.10 -9.93
C PHE A 134 -28.88 -7.46 -8.57
N MET A 135 -28.63 -6.15 -8.58
CA MET A 135 -28.30 -5.36 -7.38
C MET A 135 -27.20 -5.95 -6.50
N PRO A 136 -25.95 -6.05 -7.00
CA PRO A 136 -24.85 -6.47 -6.15
C PRO A 136 -24.48 -5.35 -5.16
N SER A 137 -24.12 -5.74 -3.95
CA SER A 137 -23.45 -4.85 -3.00
C SER A 137 -21.96 -5.15 -2.98
N CYS A 138 -21.15 -4.12 -2.85
CA CYS A 138 -19.71 -4.26 -2.68
C CYS A 138 -19.28 -3.63 -1.35
N HIS A 139 -18.36 -4.29 -0.68
CA HIS A 139 -17.77 -3.87 0.58
C HIS A 139 -16.26 -3.89 0.42
N ILE A 140 -15.63 -2.76 0.72
CA ILE A 140 -14.20 -2.55 0.64
C ILE A 140 -13.74 -2.10 2.02
N SER A 141 -12.69 -2.71 2.53
CA SER A 141 -12.06 -2.26 3.76
C SER A 141 -10.57 -2.56 3.74
N PHE A 142 -9.81 -1.86 4.56
CA PHE A 142 -8.45 -2.26 4.85
C PHE A 142 -8.18 -2.23 6.34
N GLY A 143 -7.12 -2.91 6.74
CA GLY A 143 -6.59 -2.84 8.09
C GLY A 143 -5.12 -3.25 8.12
N VAL A 144 -4.47 -2.91 9.22
CA VAL A 144 -3.08 -3.32 9.47
C VAL A 144 -3.06 -4.62 10.26
N ASP A 145 -2.45 -5.66 9.69
CA ASP A 145 -2.11 -6.85 10.44
C ASP A 145 -0.96 -6.52 11.40
N ASN A 146 -1.29 -6.56 12.70
CA ASN A 146 -0.34 -6.24 13.75
C ASN A 146 0.84 -7.23 13.85
N ALA A 147 0.68 -8.46 13.39
CA ALA A 147 1.72 -9.49 13.47
C ALA A 147 2.84 -9.24 12.45
N CYS A 148 2.48 -8.96 11.20
CA CYS A 148 3.45 -8.75 10.12
C CYS A 148 3.66 -7.27 9.75
N LYS A 149 2.87 -6.36 10.34
CA LYS A 149 2.88 -4.93 10.01
C LYS A 149 2.61 -4.66 8.53
N ASN A 150 1.81 -5.53 7.90
CA ASN A 150 1.36 -5.39 6.54
C ASN A 150 -0.09 -4.91 6.52
N THR A 151 -0.49 -4.25 5.45
CA THR A 151 -1.90 -3.91 5.22
C THR A 151 -2.58 -5.08 4.53
N ILE A 152 -3.84 -5.32 4.87
CA ILE A 152 -4.69 -6.29 4.18
C ILE A 152 -5.90 -5.53 3.69
N HIS A 153 -6.10 -5.53 2.37
CA HIS A 153 -7.30 -4.99 1.76
C HIS A 153 -8.28 -6.13 1.52
N SER A 154 -9.51 -5.95 1.98
CA SER A 154 -10.61 -6.89 1.80
C SER A 154 -11.61 -6.30 0.83
N PHE A 155 -11.85 -7.02 -0.26
CA PHE A 155 -12.92 -6.75 -1.21
C PHE A 155 -13.94 -7.87 -1.12
N ARG A 156 -15.20 -7.51 -0.90
CA ARG A 156 -16.32 -8.46 -0.89
C ARG A 156 -17.42 -7.98 -1.83
N LEU A 157 -17.85 -8.84 -2.73
CA LEU A 157 -18.99 -8.63 -3.62
C LEU A 157 -20.08 -9.63 -3.26
N ILE A 158 -21.26 -9.13 -2.91
CA ILE A 158 -22.41 -9.95 -2.54
C ILE A 158 -23.52 -9.68 -3.55
N SER A 159 -23.86 -10.71 -4.32
CA SER A 159 -24.99 -10.69 -5.25
C SER A 159 -26.27 -11.10 -4.56
N SER A 160 -27.35 -10.35 -4.80
CA SER A 160 -28.67 -10.69 -4.29
C SER A 160 -29.18 -12.02 -4.88
N PRO A 161 -30.02 -12.77 -4.14
CA PRO A 161 -30.61 -13.98 -4.67
C PRO A 161 -31.55 -13.67 -5.85
N ILE A 162 -31.50 -14.52 -6.88
CA ILE A 162 -32.46 -14.45 -7.99
C ILE A 162 -33.86 -14.72 -7.43
N PRO A 163 -34.85 -13.84 -7.67
CA PRO A 163 -36.23 -14.06 -7.27
C PRO A 163 -36.81 -15.37 -7.82
N ILE A 164 -37.74 -15.98 -7.08
CA ILE A 164 -38.43 -17.22 -7.50
C ILE A 164 -39.21 -17.02 -8.81
N GLU A 165 -39.65 -15.79 -9.06
CA GLU A 165 -40.45 -15.40 -10.24
C GLU A 165 -39.63 -15.35 -11.55
N GLY A 166 -38.31 -15.62 -11.49
CA GLY A 166 -37.41 -15.67 -12.64
C GLY A 166 -36.31 -14.61 -12.58
N PRO A 167 -35.32 -14.70 -13.49
CA PRO A 167 -34.25 -13.71 -13.59
C PRO A 167 -34.81 -12.34 -13.99
N PRO A 168 -34.46 -11.26 -13.27
CA PRO A 168 -34.81 -9.90 -13.69
C PRO A 168 -34.32 -9.62 -15.13
N PRO A 169 -35.06 -8.83 -15.92
CA PRO A 169 -34.70 -8.56 -17.32
C PRO A 169 -33.33 -7.87 -17.50
N ASN A 170 -32.77 -7.29 -16.43
CA ASN A 170 -31.58 -6.44 -16.47
C ASN A 170 -30.37 -7.07 -15.79
N MET A 171 -30.30 -8.40 -15.72
CA MET A 171 -29.11 -9.09 -15.21
C MET A 171 -27.97 -8.95 -16.22
N GLN A 172 -26.90 -8.28 -15.83
CA GLN A 172 -25.69 -8.10 -16.64
C GLN A 172 -24.50 -8.73 -15.92
N PRO A 173 -23.55 -9.35 -16.64
CA PRO A 173 -22.31 -9.82 -16.04
C PRO A 173 -21.48 -8.63 -15.55
N LEU A 174 -20.92 -8.74 -14.34
CA LEU A 174 -20.09 -7.69 -13.77
C LEU A 174 -18.61 -8.02 -13.99
N ARG A 175 -17.89 -7.06 -14.56
CA ARG A 175 -16.43 -7.11 -14.78
C ARG A 175 -15.76 -6.11 -13.86
N ILE A 176 -14.83 -6.59 -13.05
CA ILE A 176 -14.14 -5.81 -12.04
C ILE A 176 -12.64 -5.95 -12.24
N VAL A 177 -11.92 -4.83 -12.27
CA VAL A 177 -10.46 -4.80 -12.22
C VAL A 177 -10.05 -4.35 -10.83
N ILE A 178 -9.16 -5.09 -10.17
CA ILE A 178 -8.58 -4.69 -8.89
C ILE A 178 -7.07 -4.71 -9.03
N ILE A 179 -6.40 -3.63 -8.66
CA ILE A 179 -4.95 -3.51 -8.74
C ILE A 179 -4.40 -3.03 -7.40
N ASN A 180 -3.42 -3.73 -6.86
CA ASN A 180 -2.59 -3.20 -5.79
C ASN A 180 -1.44 -2.40 -6.43
N ALA A 181 -1.51 -1.07 -6.33
CA ALA A 181 -0.55 -0.18 -6.98
C ALA A 181 0.85 -0.23 -6.33
N GLY A 182 0.92 -0.56 -5.03
CA GLY A 182 2.14 -0.37 -4.24
C GLY A 182 2.65 1.08 -4.29
N SER A 183 1.73 2.04 -4.33
CA SER A 183 1.82 3.46 -4.70
C SER A 183 1.42 3.78 -6.15
N VAL A 184 0.49 4.73 -6.30
CA VAL A 184 0.10 5.29 -7.62
C VAL A 184 1.19 6.14 -8.27
N ARG A 185 2.25 6.49 -7.52
CA ARG A 185 3.48 7.12 -8.06
C ARG A 185 4.43 6.11 -8.70
N ASN A 186 4.13 4.81 -8.65
CA ASN A 186 4.88 3.81 -9.38
C ASN A 186 4.78 4.11 -10.89
N PRO A 187 5.90 4.29 -11.62
CA PRO A 187 5.85 4.55 -13.07
C PRO A 187 5.11 3.48 -13.86
N ASP A 188 5.08 2.23 -13.37
CA ASP A 188 4.37 1.13 -14.02
C ASP A 188 2.86 1.18 -13.78
N PHE A 189 2.38 1.89 -12.74
CA PHE A 189 0.96 1.88 -12.36
C PHE A 189 0.06 2.41 -13.48
N SER A 190 0.31 3.64 -13.96
CA SER A 190 -0.54 4.27 -14.96
C SER A 190 -0.65 3.47 -16.27
N PRO A 191 0.45 3.01 -16.91
CA PRO A 191 0.34 2.23 -18.13
C PRO A 191 -0.31 0.87 -17.90
N THR A 192 0.00 0.17 -16.80
CA THR A 192 -0.64 -1.12 -16.50
C THR A 192 -2.13 -0.96 -16.22
N PHE A 193 -2.53 0.05 -15.45
CA PHE A 193 -3.94 0.29 -15.15
C PHE A 193 -4.74 0.65 -16.40
N ALA A 194 -4.19 1.52 -17.26
CA ALA A 194 -4.80 1.85 -18.55
C ALA A 194 -4.96 0.61 -19.44
N GLN A 195 -3.90 -0.20 -19.58
CA GLN A 195 -3.95 -1.45 -20.33
C GLN A 195 -5.04 -2.40 -19.81
N LEU A 196 -5.15 -2.59 -18.49
CA LEU A 196 -6.19 -3.43 -17.90
C LEU A 196 -7.60 -2.88 -18.17
N CYS A 197 -7.76 -1.56 -18.14
CA CYS A 197 -9.05 -0.93 -18.44
C CYS A 197 -9.42 -1.09 -19.92
N ASP A 198 -8.48 -0.88 -20.83
CA ASP A 198 -8.67 -1.04 -22.27
C ASP A 198 -8.98 -2.50 -22.64
N GLU A 199 -8.24 -3.46 -22.07
CA GLU A 199 -8.38 -4.88 -22.38
C GLU A 199 -9.67 -5.48 -21.82
N PHE A 200 -10.04 -5.14 -20.58
CA PHE A 200 -11.15 -5.79 -19.88
C PHE A 200 -12.45 -4.96 -19.84
N ASN A 201 -12.40 -3.68 -20.21
CA ASN A 201 -13.52 -2.74 -20.16
C ASN A 201 -14.36 -2.92 -18.88
N PRO A 202 -13.75 -2.72 -17.69
CA PRO A 202 -14.39 -3.01 -16.42
C PRO A 202 -15.55 -2.04 -16.13
N HIS A 203 -16.58 -2.55 -15.47
CA HIS A 203 -17.67 -1.72 -14.95
C HIS A 203 -17.26 -1.04 -13.63
N LEU A 204 -16.37 -1.70 -12.89
CA LEU A 204 -15.86 -1.29 -11.59
C LEU A 204 -14.35 -1.47 -11.57
N ALA A 205 -13.62 -0.48 -11.05
CA ALA A 205 -12.20 -0.64 -10.80
C ALA A 205 -11.85 -0.24 -9.36
N LEU A 206 -10.91 -0.99 -8.77
CA LEU A 206 -10.39 -0.74 -7.43
C LEU A 206 -8.87 -0.61 -7.50
N VAL A 207 -8.33 0.45 -6.91
CA VAL A 207 -6.90 0.64 -6.75
C VAL A 207 -6.59 0.65 -5.26
N THR A 208 -5.86 -0.33 -4.77
CA THR A 208 -5.42 -0.40 -3.36
C THR A 208 -3.97 0.06 -3.23
N GLU A 209 -3.54 0.34 -1.99
CA GLU A 209 -2.19 0.85 -1.68
C GLU A 209 -1.83 2.09 -2.51
N THR A 210 -2.74 3.05 -2.60
CA THR A 210 -2.47 4.28 -3.36
C THR A 210 -1.34 5.09 -2.75
N ARG A 211 -1.24 5.11 -1.41
CA ARG A 211 -0.19 5.80 -0.62
C ARG A 211 -0.06 7.30 -0.93
N VAL A 212 -1.10 7.90 -1.52
CA VAL A 212 -1.16 9.33 -1.83
C VAL A 212 -2.55 9.84 -1.44
N GLY A 213 -2.59 10.74 -0.46
CA GLY A 213 -3.81 11.38 0.02
C GLY A 213 -3.91 12.85 -0.37
N GLY A 214 -4.94 13.52 0.16
CA GLY A 214 -5.11 14.97 0.04
C GLY A 214 -5.31 15.47 -1.40
N VAL A 215 -4.81 16.68 -1.68
CA VAL A 215 -4.96 17.34 -2.99
C VAL A 215 -4.26 16.55 -4.09
N GLU A 216 -3.07 16.02 -3.81
CA GLU A 216 -2.32 15.23 -4.78
C GLU A 216 -3.04 13.93 -5.14
N GLY A 217 -3.50 13.18 -4.13
CA GLY A 217 -4.23 11.94 -4.35
C GLY A 217 -5.51 12.19 -5.15
N ARG A 218 -6.22 13.28 -4.84
CA ARG A 218 -7.38 13.71 -5.62
C ARG A 218 -7.02 14.02 -7.07
N ASN A 219 -5.95 14.77 -7.32
CA ASN A 219 -5.54 15.14 -8.68
C ASN A 219 -5.13 13.92 -9.50
N GLN A 220 -4.36 13.00 -8.92
CA GLN A 220 -3.97 11.76 -9.61
C GLN A 220 -5.18 10.86 -9.88
N ARG A 221 -6.11 10.74 -8.91
CA ARG A 221 -7.35 9.97 -9.10
C ARG A 221 -8.21 10.54 -10.24
N LEU A 222 -8.34 11.86 -10.32
CA LEU A 222 -9.11 12.53 -11.37
C LEU A 222 -8.41 12.51 -12.74
N ALA A 223 -7.12 12.21 -12.79
CA ALA A 223 -6.38 12.03 -14.04
C ALA A 223 -6.59 10.64 -14.68
N VAL A 224 -7.17 9.70 -13.92
CA VAL A 224 -7.57 8.39 -14.42
C VAL A 224 -8.88 8.53 -15.20
N ASP A 225 -8.99 7.86 -16.35
CA ASP A 225 -10.15 7.95 -17.27
C ASP A 225 -11.37 7.17 -16.74
N PHE A 226 -11.90 7.59 -15.59
CA PHE A 226 -13.17 7.15 -15.02
C PHE A 226 -13.99 8.37 -14.62
N GLU A 227 -15.23 8.43 -15.11
CA GLU A 227 -16.12 9.57 -14.90
C GLU A 227 -16.53 9.72 -13.42
N ALA A 228 -16.61 8.62 -12.68
CA ALA A 228 -17.06 8.62 -11.29
C ALA A 228 -16.10 7.85 -10.37
N SER A 229 -15.85 8.41 -9.18
CA SER A 229 -14.93 7.83 -8.21
C SER A 229 -15.23 8.20 -6.76
N SER A 230 -14.76 7.35 -5.85
CA SER A 230 -14.69 7.57 -4.41
C SER A 230 -13.30 7.14 -3.91
N SER A 231 -12.99 7.46 -2.65
CA SER A 231 -11.71 7.07 -2.07
C SER A 231 -11.79 6.89 -0.56
N LEU A 232 -10.96 6.01 -0.05
CA LEU A 232 -10.52 5.97 1.33
C LEU A 232 -9.11 6.58 1.37
N ASN A 233 -8.89 7.56 2.25
CA ASN A 233 -7.58 8.20 2.35
C ASN A 233 -6.59 7.22 3.01
N PRO A 234 -5.29 7.29 2.66
CA PRO A 234 -4.27 6.54 3.39
C PRO A 234 -4.14 7.04 4.83
N ASP A 235 -3.90 6.15 5.79
CA ASP A 235 -3.39 6.51 7.12
C ASP A 235 -1.84 6.47 7.11
N GLY A 236 -1.23 7.66 7.19
CA GLY A 236 0.22 7.82 7.07
C GLY A 236 0.76 7.45 5.69
N TYR A 237 1.70 6.50 5.65
CA TYR A 237 2.33 6.03 4.40
C TYR A 237 1.73 4.72 3.87
N PHE A 238 0.80 4.14 4.61
CA PHE A 238 0.17 2.89 4.28
C PHE A 238 -1.17 3.18 3.57
N GLU A 239 -1.70 2.19 2.87
CA GLU A 239 -3.12 2.17 2.52
C GLU A 239 -3.53 3.20 1.44
N GLY A 240 -4.78 3.63 1.53
CA GLY A 240 -5.50 4.43 0.57
C GLY A 240 -6.06 3.55 -0.54
N THR A 241 -7.35 3.70 -0.78
CA THR A 241 -8.07 2.91 -1.79
C THR A 241 -8.87 3.85 -2.66
N TRP A 242 -8.73 3.73 -3.98
CA TRP A 242 -9.61 4.40 -4.92
C TRP A 242 -10.61 3.42 -5.49
N PHE A 243 -11.84 3.88 -5.59
CA PHE A 243 -12.98 3.11 -6.06
C PHE A 243 -13.59 3.85 -7.25
N PHE A 244 -13.63 3.21 -8.41
CA PHE A 244 -14.08 3.78 -9.66
C PHE A 244 -15.22 2.98 -10.25
N TRP A 245 -16.14 3.65 -10.93
CA TRP A 245 -17.21 2.99 -11.68
C TRP A 245 -17.56 3.78 -12.93
N ASN A 246 -18.12 3.09 -13.93
CA ASN A 246 -18.66 3.74 -15.12
C ASN A 246 -20.14 4.11 -14.87
N PRO A 247 -20.47 5.40 -14.69
CA PRO A 247 -21.83 5.83 -14.36
C PRO A 247 -22.81 5.66 -15.53
N GLN A 248 -22.33 5.40 -16.76
CA GLN A 248 -23.19 5.12 -17.92
C GLN A 248 -23.70 3.68 -17.92
N LEU A 249 -22.99 2.77 -17.24
CA LEU A 249 -23.34 1.35 -17.16
C LEU A 249 -23.89 0.97 -15.78
N LEU A 250 -23.40 1.64 -14.74
CA LEU A 250 -23.61 1.24 -13.35
C LEU A 250 -23.96 2.45 -12.49
N GLY A 251 -25.16 2.45 -11.91
CA GLY A 251 -25.51 3.28 -10.78
C GLY A 251 -24.81 2.76 -9.52
N CYS A 252 -24.19 3.67 -8.76
CA CYS A 252 -23.50 3.35 -7.53
C CYS A 252 -23.98 4.28 -6.41
N GLN A 253 -24.54 3.69 -5.35
CA GLN A 253 -24.99 4.40 -4.16
C GLN A 253 -24.09 4.01 -2.98
N LEU A 254 -23.32 4.97 -2.47
CA LEU A 254 -22.52 4.77 -1.26
C LEU A 254 -23.45 4.63 -0.05
N MET A 255 -23.38 3.49 0.62
CA MET A 255 -24.23 3.17 1.77
C MET A 255 -23.56 3.57 3.08
N TYR A 256 -22.26 3.33 3.19
CA TYR A 256 -21.46 3.82 4.30
C TYR A 256 -20.05 4.17 3.80
N HIS A 257 -19.41 5.12 4.49
CA HIS A 257 -18.05 5.56 4.23
C HIS A 257 -17.39 5.92 5.57
N THR A 258 -16.26 5.29 5.88
CA THR A 258 -15.44 5.56 7.05
C THR A 258 -14.00 5.84 6.62
N ASP A 259 -13.09 6.01 7.57
CA ASP A 259 -11.67 6.19 7.26
C ASP A 259 -11.05 4.92 6.65
N THR A 260 -11.55 3.74 7.01
CA THR A 260 -10.94 2.44 6.63
C THR A 260 -11.86 1.52 5.84
N SER A 261 -13.10 1.92 5.60
CA SER A 261 -14.08 1.07 4.90
C SER A 261 -15.11 1.86 4.11
N LEU A 262 -15.58 1.26 3.02
CA LEU A 262 -16.61 1.77 2.13
C LEU A 262 -17.54 0.63 1.71
N SER A 263 -18.85 0.88 1.68
CA SER A 263 -19.79 -0.01 1.01
C SER A 263 -20.66 0.76 0.04
N ALA A 264 -20.98 0.10 -1.06
CA ALA A 264 -21.85 0.64 -2.07
C ALA A 264 -22.83 -0.42 -2.58
N GLU A 265 -24.05 0.02 -2.84
CA GLU A 265 -25.03 -0.73 -3.61
C GLU A 265 -24.88 -0.36 -5.08
N LEU A 266 -24.90 -1.36 -5.95
CA LEU A 266 -24.70 -1.20 -7.38
C LEU A 266 -25.99 -1.57 -8.12
N SER A 267 -26.32 -0.83 -9.16
CA SER A 267 -27.50 -1.07 -10.00
C SER A 267 -27.12 -0.88 -11.47
N PHE A 268 -27.61 -1.74 -12.36
CA PHE A 268 -27.40 -1.56 -13.79
C PHE A 268 -28.50 -0.66 -14.37
N TRP A 269 -28.12 0.25 -15.26
CA TRP A 269 -29.10 1.04 -16.00
C TRP A 269 -29.80 0.16 -17.04
N VAL A 270 -31.04 0.55 -17.36
CA VAL A 270 -31.91 -0.09 -18.35
C VAL A 270 -31.84 0.68 -19.66
#